data_AF-A0A2V8GUY6-F1
#
_entry.id   AF-A0A2V8GUY6-F1
#
_cell.length_a   1.000
_cell.length_b   1.000
_cell.length_c   1.000
_cell.angle_alpha   90.00
_cell.angle_beta   90.00
_cell.angle_gamma   90.00
#
_symmetry.space_group_name_H-M   'P 1'
#
loop_
_entity.id
_entity.type
_entity.pdbx_description
1 polymer ?
#
loop_
_entity_poly.entity_id
_entity_poly.type
_entity_poly.pdbx_seq_one_letter_code
_entity_poly.pdbx_strand_id
1 'polypeptide(L)' 'MDLDLVYRALATKQVDVIAGDATSGLIKALYLSILQDNRAYFPPYYAVPVVRTAVLLARPEVRDALT' A
#
# COMPACT_ATOMS: atom_id res chain seq x y z
N MET A 1 -5.00 -14.94 1.25
CA MET A 1 -3.88 -15.08 2.19
C MET A 1 -4.11 -14.05 3.29
N ASP A 2 -4.02 -14.45 4.55
CA ASP A 2 -4.16 -13.52 5.67
C ASP A 2 -2.81 -12.83 5.90
N LEU A 3 -2.69 -11.57 5.48
CA LEU A 3 -1.43 -10.82 5.57
C LEU A 3 -1.03 -10.60 7.03
N ASP A 4 -1.98 -10.40 7.95
CA ASP A 4 -1.69 -10.18 9.36
C ASP A 4 -1.00 -11.41 9.98
N LEU A 5 -1.45 -12.61 9.61
CA LEU A 5 -0.81 -13.86 10.02
C LEU A 5 0.63 -13.96 9.47
N VAL A 6 0.84 -13.58 8.20
CA VAL A 6 2.14 -13.68 7.52
C VAL A 6 3.15 -12.68 8.11
N TYR A 7 2.72 -11.45 8.41
CA TYR A 7 3.56 -10.45 9.10
C TYR A 7 3.95 -10.90 10.52
N ARG A 8 3.03 -11.54 11.25
CA ARG A 8 3.34 -12.11 12.58
C ARG A 8 4.31 -13.27 12.50
N ALA A 9 4.18 -14.14 11.50
CA ALA A 9 5.11 -15.25 11.29
C ALA A 9 6.54 -14.73 11.04
N LEU A 10 6.69 -13.66 10.25
CA LEU A 10 7.98 -12.98 10.05
C LEU A 10 8.51 -12.36 11.35
N ALA A 11 7.68 -11.61 12.07
CA ALA A 11 8.09 -10.96 13.33
C ALA A 11 8.46 -11.97 14.43
N THR A 12 7.85 -13.16 14.43
CA THR A 12 8.17 -14.26 15.36
C THR A 12 9.23 -15.22 14.83
N LYS A 13 9.90 -14.88 13.71
CA LYS A 13 11.00 -15.64 13.10
C LYS A 13 10.63 -17.07 12.69
N GLN A 14 9.36 -17.31 12.36
CA GLN A 14 8.93 -18.58 11.76
C GLN A 14 9.30 -18.66 10.27
N VAL A 15 9.51 -17.50 9.65
CA VAL A 15 10.00 -17.33 8.27
C VAL A 15 10.95 -16.13 8.22
N ASP A 16 11.83 -16.10 7.23
CA ASP A 16 12.83 -15.03 7.07
C ASP A 16 12.38 -13.92 6.11
N VAL A 17 11.53 -14.24 5.14
CA VAL A 17 11.07 -13.33 4.08
C VAL A 17 9.63 -13.65 3.72
N ILE A 18 8.83 -12.62 3.43
CA ILE A 18 7.44 -12.74 2.98
C ILE A 18 7.19 -11.85 1.77
N ALA A 19 6.18 -12.19 0.97
CA ALA A 19 5.54 -11.21 0.10
C ALA A 19 4.60 -10.36 0.96
N GLY A 20 4.71 -9.03 0.86
CA GLY A 20 3.90 -8.09 1.62
C GLY A 20 3.67 -6.79 0.86
N ASP A 21 2.79 -5.96 1.42
CA ASP A 21 2.31 -4.74 0.77
C ASP A 21 3.12 -3.55 1.29
N ALA A 22 3.64 -2.71 0.39
CA ALA A 22 4.53 -1.60 0.75
C ALA A 22 3.88 -0.55 1.68
N THR A 23 2.56 -0.48 1.73
CA THR A 23 1.78 0.48 2.53
C THR A 23 1.25 -0.10 3.83
N SER A 24 1.55 -1.37 4.15
CA SER A 24 1.07 -2.01 5.38
C SER A 24 1.61 -1.30 6.64
N GLY A 25 0.70 -0.84 7.50
CA GLY A 25 1.05 -0.23 8.78
C GLY A 25 1.78 -1.20 9.74
N LEU A 26 1.63 -2.51 9.53
CA LEU A 26 2.31 -3.54 10.32
C LEU A 26 3.83 -3.52 10.14
N ILE A 27 4.34 -3.04 9.00
CA ILE A 27 5.78 -2.92 8.76
C ILE A 27 6.41 -2.05 9.85
N LYS A 28 5.81 -0.88 10.12
CA LYS A 28 6.28 0.03 11.17
C LYS A 28 5.99 -0.53 12.56
N ALA A 29 4.80 -1.08 12.79
CA ALA A 29 4.37 -1.55 14.11
C ALA A 29 5.20 -2.75 14.61
N LEU A 30 5.68 -3.60 13.71
CA LEU A 30 6.47 -4.80 14.00
C LEU A 30 7.97 -4.61 13.76
N TYR A 31 8.42 -3.37 13.51
CA TYR A 31 9.82 -3.02 13.25
C TYR A 31 10.47 -3.84 12.12
N LEU A 32 9.73 -4.01 11.01
CA LEU A 32 10.18 -4.73 9.83
C LEU A 32 10.78 -3.78 8.79
N SER A 33 11.61 -4.34 7.90
CA SER A 33 12.26 -3.60 6.83
C SER A 33 11.77 -4.08 5.46
N ILE A 34 11.53 -3.13 4.55
CA ILE A 34 11.16 -3.41 3.15
C ILE A 34 12.45 -3.57 2.34
N LEU A 35 12.51 -4.60 1.49
CA LEU A 35 13.59 -4.77 0.52
C LEU A 35 13.29 -3.95 -0.75
N GLN A 36 14.32 -3.33 -1.32
CA GLN A 36 14.19 -2.56 -2.55
C GLN A 36 13.99 -3.50 -3.76
N ASP A 37 12.93 -3.26 -4.55
CA ASP A 37 12.80 -3.85 -5.89
C ASP A 37 13.71 -3.11 -6.87
N ASN A 38 15.00 -3.49 -6.89
CA ASN A 38 16.02 -2.85 -7.70
C ASN A 38 15.97 -3.20 -9.19
N ARG A 39 15.16 -4.19 -9.59
CA ARG A 39 14.99 -4.61 -10.99
C ARG A 39 13.65 -4.14 -11.57
N ALA A 40 12.85 -3.42 -10.80
CA ALA A 40 11.51 -2.97 -11.18
C ALA A 40 10.65 -4.13 -11.71
N TYR A 41 10.70 -5.26 -11.01
CA TYR A 41 9.86 -6.42 -11.35
C TYR A 41 8.38 -6.09 -11.15
N PHE A 42 8.04 -5.33 -10.11
CA PHE A 42 6.69 -4.86 -9.87
C PHE A 42 6.48 -3.48 -10.51
N PRO A 43 5.36 -3.27 -11.23
CA PRO A 43 4.99 -1.95 -11.71
C PRO A 43 4.65 -1.03 -10.52
N PRO A 44 4.77 0.30 -10.67
CA PRO A 44 4.37 1.23 -9.63
C PRO A 44 2.84 1.25 -9.47
N TYR A 45 2.36 1.14 -8.22
CA TYR A 45 0.94 1.19 -7.87
C TYR A 45 0.60 2.52 -7.18
N TYR A 46 0.56 3.61 -7.95
CA TYR A 46 0.19 4.92 -7.41
C TYR A 46 -1.31 4.97 -7.06
N ALA A 47 -1.62 5.28 -5.80
CA ALA A 47 -2.98 5.59 -5.39
C ALA A 47 -3.37 6.97 -5.92
N VAL A 48 -4.44 7.04 -6.70
CA VAL A 48 -4.98 8.28 -7.26
C VAL A 48 -6.48 8.38 -7.00
N PRO A 49 -7.02 9.58 -6.73
CA PRO A 49 -8.47 9.79 -6.68
C PRO A 49 -9.09 9.56 -8.07
N VAL A 50 -10.15 8.76 -8.14
CA VAL A 50 -10.96 8.59 -9.37
C VAL A 50 -12.38 9.03 -9.06
N VAL A 51 -12.85 10.04 -9.80
CA VAL A 51 -14.15 10.66 -9.58
C VAL A 51 -14.97 10.62 -10.87
N ARG A 52 -16.27 10.35 -10.75
CA ARG A 52 -17.18 10.42 -11.90
C ARG A 52 -17.25 11.84 -12.45
N THR A 53 -17.14 11.98 -13.77
CA THR A 53 -17.19 13.28 -14.46
C THR A 53 -18.41 14.12 -14.09
N ALA A 54 -19.59 13.50 -14.01
CA ALA A 54 -20.83 14.20 -13.64
C ALA A 54 -20.77 14.87 -12.26
N VAL A 55 -20.04 14.28 -11.31
CA VAL A 55 -19.86 14.87 -9.97
C VAL A 55 -18.98 16.11 -10.06
N LEU A 56 -17.86 16.05 -10.78
CA LEU A 56 -16.97 17.20 -10.95
C LEU A 56 -17.63 18.35 -11.71
N LEU A 57 -18.54 18.05 -12.65
CA LEU A 57 -19.32 19.08 -13.34
C LEU A 57 -20.36 19.74 -12.45
N ALA A 58 -21.03 18.96 -11.58
CA ALA A 58 -22.05 19.48 -10.68
C ALA A 58 -21.48 20.13 -9.41
N ARG A 59 -20.26 19.74 -9.01
CA ARG A 59 -19.55 20.14 -7.78
C ARG A 59 -18.06 20.38 -8.09
N PRO A 60 -17.71 21.49 -8.77
CA PRO A 60 -16.32 21.78 -9.12
C PRO A 60 -15.38 21.85 -7.91
N GLU A 61 -15.88 22.24 -6.74
CA GLU A 61 -15.13 22.33 -5.47
C GLU A 61 -14.55 20.97 -5.01
N VAL A 62 -15.09 19.85 -5.50
CA VAL A 62 -14.56 18.51 -5.22
C VAL A 62 -13.17 18.33 -5.85
N ARG A 63 -12.89 19.00 -6.97
CA ARG A 63 -11.55 18.96 -7.58
C ARG A 63 -10.51 19.54 -6.62
N ASP A 64 -10.79 20.73 -6.09
CA ASP A 64 -9.86 21.47 -5.24
C ASP A 64 -9.62 20.73 -3.91
N ALA A 65 -10.61 20.00 -3.40
CA ALA A 65 -10.47 19.20 -2.19
C ALA A 65 -9.64 17.91 -2.38
N LEU A 66 -9.39 17.49 -3.62
CA LEU A 66 -8.68 16.25 -3.95
C LEU A 66 -7.28 16.47 -4.53
N THR A 67 -6.89 17.73 -4.78
CA THR A 67 -5.57 18.15 -5.27
C THR A 67 -4.74 18.74 -4.14
#